data_AF-A0A179DHH7-F1
#
_entry.id   AF-A0A179DHH7-F1
#
_cell.length_a   1.000
_cell.length_b   1.000
_cell.length_c   1.000
_cell.angle_alpha   90.00
_cell.angle_beta   90.00
_cell.angle_gamma   90.00
#
_symmetry.space_group_name_H-M   'P 1'
#
loop_
_entity.id
_entity.type
_entity.pdbx_description
1 polymer ?
#
loop_
_entity_poly.entity_id
_entity_poly.type
_entity_poly.pdbx_seq_one_letter_code
_entity_poly.pdbx_strand_id
1 'polypeptide(L)' 'MKNKNLLIENISKSNLSEDDKLTLINDLNKGNIEGFIITTIKVFGISKEFLNAFDIDIGHFIKDLF' A
#
# COMPACT_ATOMS: atom_id res chain seq x y z
N MET A 1 -0.46 12.90 -9.43
CA MET A 1 -1.60 11.96 -9.35
C MET A 1 -2.88 12.73 -9.06
N LYS A 2 -3.87 12.73 -9.96
CA LYS A 2 -5.13 13.49 -9.78
C LYS A 2 -5.92 13.10 -8.50
N ASN A 3 -5.63 11.93 -7.91
CA ASN A 3 -6.33 11.39 -6.74
C ASN A 3 -5.49 11.35 -5.45
N LYS A 4 -4.33 12.03 -5.38
CA LYS A 4 -3.43 11.96 -4.22
C LYS A 4 -4.11 12.41 -2.92
N ASN A 5 -4.84 13.53 -2.94
CA ASN A 5 -5.51 14.06 -1.75
C ASN A 5 -6.62 13.13 -1.25
N LEU A 6 -7.35 12.50 -2.17
CA LEU A 6 -8.37 11.51 -1.84
C LEU A 6 -7.76 10.27 -1.16
N LEU A 7 -6.61 9.80 -1.63
CA LEU A 7 -5.91 8.68 -0.99
C LEU A 7 -5.43 9.04 0.42
N ILE A 8 -4.87 10.24 0.61
CA ILE A 8 -4.48 10.73 1.94
C ILE A 8 -5.70 10.76 2.87
N GLU A 9 -6.82 11.33 2.42
CA GLU A 9 -8.05 11.40 3.21
C GLU A 9 -8.56 10.01 3.61
N ASN A 10 -8.55 9.05 2.68
CA ASN A 10 -8.97 7.67 2.95
C ASN A 10 -8.04 6.98 3.96
N ILE A 11 -6.72 7.16 3.83
CA ILE A 11 -5.74 6.62 4.78
C ILE A 11 -5.97 7.22 6.17
N SER A 12 -6.14 8.54 6.27
CA SER A 12 -6.40 9.22 7.55
C SER A 12 -7.66 8.73 8.25
N LYS A 13 -8.71 8.40 7.49
CA LYS A 13 -10.00 7.89 8.01
C LYS A 13 -10.02 6.38 8.26
N SER A 14 -8.98 5.65 7.87
CA SER A 14 -8.90 4.20 8.06
C SER A 14 -8.70 3.82 9.54
N ASN A 15 -8.91 2.53 9.85
CA ASN A 15 -8.67 1.96 11.17
C ASN A 15 -7.20 1.49 11.37
N LEU A 16 -6.28 1.90 10.49
CA LEU A 16 -4.86 1.61 10.65
C LEU A 16 -4.27 2.32 11.88
N SER A 17 -3.13 1.85 12.35
CA SER A 17 -2.36 2.57 13.36
C SER A 17 -1.90 3.92 12.82
N GLU A 18 -1.67 4.90 13.70
CA GLU A 18 -1.17 6.21 13.27
C GLU A 18 0.22 6.11 12.61
N ASP A 19 1.05 5.17 13.06
CA ASP A 19 2.37 4.92 12.46
C ASP A 19 2.25 4.36 11.03
N ASP A 20 1.32 3.44 10.79
CA ASP A 20 1.04 2.90 9.46
C ASP A 20 0.47 3.97 8.52
N LYS A 21 -0.45 4.80 9.01
CA LYS A 21 -1.00 5.93 8.26
C LYS A 21 0.11 6.89 7.84
N LEU A 22 0.98 7.27 8.77
CA LEU A 22 2.12 8.14 8.50
C LEU A 22 3.05 7.53 7.45
N THR A 23 3.34 6.23 7.57
CA THR A 23 4.21 5.53 6.62
C THR A 23 3.63 5.57 5.20
N LEU A 24 2.36 5.24 5.04
CA LEU A 24 1.67 5.27 3.74
C LEU A 24 1.58 6.67 3.15
N ILE A 25 1.25 7.68 3.95
CA ILE A 25 1.19 9.08 3.51
C ILE A 25 2.57 9.58 3.09
N ASN A 26 3.63 9.20 3.81
CA ASN A 26 5.00 9.58 3.49
C ASN A 26 5.45 8.99 2.14
N ASP A 27 5.18 7.71 1.89
CA ASP A 27 5.53 7.07 0.60
C ASP A 27 4.73 7.66 -0.56
N LEU A 28 3.43 7.91 -0.34
CA LEU A 28 2.58 8.62 -1.31
C LEU A 28 3.09 10.04 -1.58
N ASN A 29 3.65 10.72 -0.56
CA ASN A 29 4.19 12.06 -0.69
C ASN A 29 5.49 12.13 -1.48
N LYS A 30 6.36 11.12 -1.35
CA LYS A 30 7.60 10.97 -2.14
C LYS A 30 7.32 10.75 -3.63
N GLY A 31 6.09 10.39 -4.00
CA GLY A 31 5.73 10.06 -5.38
C GLY A 31 6.27 8.70 -5.83
N ASN A 32 6.77 7.88 -4.90
CA ASN A 32 7.20 6.51 -5.17
C ASN A 32 5.97 5.59 -5.14
N ILE A 33 5.32 5.43 -6.30
CA ILE A 33 4.11 4.62 -6.43
C ILE A 33 4.38 3.14 -6.10
N GLU A 34 5.52 2.62 -6.52
CA GLU A 34 5.91 1.23 -6.27
C GLU A 34 6.10 0.98 -4.77
N GLY A 35 6.85 1.86 -4.10
CA GLY A 35 7.01 1.82 -2.65
C GLY A 35 5.67 1.91 -1.93
N PHE A 36 4.78 2.81 -2.36
CA PHE A 36 3.44 2.93 -1.78
C PHE A 36 2.63 1.62 -1.90
N ILE A 37 2.65 0.95 -3.06
CA ILE A 37 1.95 -0.34 -3.26
C ILE A 37 2.55 -1.42 -2.35
N ILE A 38 3.87 -1.54 -2.30
CA ILE A 38 4.56 -2.53 -1.46
C ILE A 38 4.25 -2.28 0.02
N THR A 39 4.37 -1.04 0.48
CA THR A 39 4.04 -0.64 1.86
C THR A 39 2.58 -0.93 2.17
N THR A 40 1.64 -0.68 1.24
CA THR A 40 0.22 -0.99 1.42
C THR A 40 -0.02 -2.49 1.65
N ILE A 41 0.57 -3.34 0.82
CA ILE A 41 0.44 -4.81 0.95
C ILE A 41 0.99 -5.28 2.31
N LYS A 42 2.13 -4.74 2.74
CA LYS A 42 2.77 -5.07 4.03
C LYS A 42 1.93 -4.61 5.23
N VAL A 43 1.50 -3.35 5.23
CA VAL A 43 0.67 -2.77 6.31
C VAL A 43 -0.65 -3.52 6.46
N PHE A 44 -1.25 -3.95 5.35
CA PHE A 44 -2.51 -4.67 5.35
C PHE A 44 -2.34 -6.16 5.69
N GLY A 45 -1.10 -6.65 5.83
CA GLY A 45 -0.79 -8.05 6.10
C GLY A 45 -1.27 -9.00 5.00
N ILE A 46 -1.31 -8.51 3.76
CA ILE A 46 -1.81 -9.31 2.63
C ILE A 46 -0.74 -10.36 2.28
N SER A 47 -1.09 -11.64 2.46
CA SER A 47 -0.18 -12.75 2.19
C SER A 47 -0.11 -13.09 0.70
N LYS A 48 0.96 -13.81 0.32
CA LYS A 48 1.12 -14.31 -1.06
C LYS A 48 -0.01 -15.24 -1.46
N GLU A 49 -0.45 -16.09 -0.53
CA GLU A 49 -1.55 -17.03 -0.73
C GLU A 49 -2.87 -16.30 -1.00
N PHE A 50 -3.14 -15.20 -0.28
CA PHE A 50 -4.30 -14.36 -0.54
C PHE A 50 -4.26 -13.77 -1.95
N LEU A 51 -3.12 -13.18 -2.34
CA LEU A 51 -2.95 -12.59 -3.67
C LEU A 51 -3.17 -13.64 -4.78
N ASN A 52 -2.60 -14.83 -4.60
CA ASN A 52 -2.78 -15.95 -5.53
C ASN A 52 -4.23 -16.45 -5.56
N ALA A 53 -4.91 -16.52 -4.42
CA ALA A 53 -6.29 -17.03 -4.33
C ALA A 53 -7.30 -16.14 -5.08
N PHE A 54 -6.99 -14.85 -5.22
CA PHE A 54 -7.82 -13.87 -5.94
C PHE A 54 -7.26 -13.50 -7.32
N ASP A 55 -6.27 -14.26 -7.84
CA ASP A 55 -5.58 -14.00 -9.10
C ASP A 55 -5.12 -12.52 -9.25
N ILE A 56 -4.68 -11.92 -8.15
CA ILE A 56 -4.20 -10.53 -8.14
C ILE A 56 -2.79 -10.51 -8.72
N ASP A 57 -2.65 -9.99 -9.93
CA ASP A 57 -1.35 -9.81 -10.57
C ASP A 57 -0.60 -8.62 -9.96
N ILE A 58 0.33 -8.94 -9.08
CA ILE A 58 1.31 -8.00 -8.52
C ILE A 58 2.69 -8.10 -9.20
N GLY A 59 2.81 -8.88 -10.28
CA GLY A 59 3.94 -8.89 -11.20
C GLY A 59 5.33 -8.78 -10.56
N HIS A 60 6.03 -7.69 -10.89
CA HIS A 60 7.42 -7.44 -10.46
C HIS A 60 7.58 -7.15 -8.97
N PHE A 61 6.51 -6.81 -8.24
CA PHE A 61 6.56 -6.51 -6.81
C PHE A 61 6.80 -7.75 -5.94
N ILE A 62 6.58 -8.96 -6.46
CA ILE A 62 6.69 -10.22 -5.69
C ILE A 62 8.04 -10.35 -4.98
N LYS A 63 9.14 -9.96 -5.62
CA LYS A 63 10.50 -10.11 -5.06
C LYS A 63 10.78 -9.19 -3.87
N ASP A 64 10.12 -8.03 -3.81
CA ASP A 64 10.30 -7.04 -2.74
C ASP A 64 9.31 -7.26 -1.58
N LEU A 65 8.34 -8.16 -1.79
CA LEU A 65 7.30 -8.54 -0.85
C LEU A 65 7.60 -9.84 -0.11
N PHE A 66 8.14 -10.86 -0.80
CA PHE A 66 8.31 -12.23 -0.29
C PHE A 66 9.68 -12.84 -0.59
#